data_AF-A0A947BMN6-F1
#
_entry.id   AF-A0A947BMN6-F1
#
_cell.length_a   1.000
_cell.length_b   1.000
_cell.length_c   1.000
_cell.angle_alpha   90.00
_cell.angle_beta   90.00
_cell.angle_gamma   90.00
#
_symmetry.space_group_name_H-M   'P 1'
#
loop_
_entity.id
_entity.type
_entity.pdbx_description
1 polymer ?
#
loop_
_entity_poly.entity_id
_entity_poly.type
_entity_poly.pdbx_seq_one_letter_code
_entity_poly.pdbx_strand_id
1 'polypeptide(L)' 'MPRYRKHPKPSPETREEAMKIARGTQRPGQTKEQTKLIAQGIQ' A
#
# COMPACT_ATOMS: atom_id res chain seq x y z
N MET A 1 -24.44 18.78 6.42
CA MET A 1 -24.08 17.40 6.01
C MET A 1 -22.66 17.39 5.46
N PRO A 2 -21.73 16.56 5.98
CA PRO A 2 -20.38 16.48 5.43
C PRO A 2 -20.46 15.80 4.05
N ARG A 3 -19.97 16.48 3.02
CA ARG A 3 -19.86 15.90 1.68
C ARG A 3 -18.85 14.76 1.76
N TYR A 4 -19.30 13.51 1.60
CA TYR A 4 -18.41 12.35 1.45
C TYR A 4 -17.55 12.56 0.21
N ARG A 5 -16.31 13.01 0.40
CA ARG A 5 -15.30 13.02 -0.66
C ARG A 5 -14.91 11.57 -0.91
N LYS A 6 -15.32 11.03 -2.06
CA LYS A 6 -14.80 9.75 -2.54
C LYS A 6 -13.32 9.95 -2.86
N HIS A 7 -12.44 9.36 -2.06
CA HIS A 7 -11.04 9.29 -2.41
C HIS A 7 -10.90 8.42 -3.66
N PRO A 8 -10.26 8.92 -4.74
CA PRO A 8 -10.04 8.11 -5.92
C PRO A 8 -9.18 6.91 -5.53
N LYS A 9 -9.60 5.72 -5.95
CA LYS A 9 -8.78 4.52 -5.78
C LYS A 9 -7.48 4.74 -6.56
N PRO A 10 -6.31 4.40 -5.99
CA PRO A 10 -5.04 4.51 -6.71
C PRO A 10 -5.09 3.65 -7.97
N SER A 11 -4.44 4.14 -9.04
CA SER A 11 -4.31 3.43 -10.30
C SER A 11 -3.53 2.11 -10.10
N PRO A 12 -3.64 1.16 -11.03
CA PRO A 12 -2.86 -0.08 -10.97
C PRO A 12 -1.36 0.18 -10.89
N GLU A 13 -0.84 1.12 -11.70
CA GLU A 13 0.57 1.51 -11.73
C GLU A 13 1.06 1.98 -10.36
N THR A 14 0.31 2.86 -9.68
CA THR A 14 0.65 3.35 -8.33
C THR A 14 0.69 2.22 -7.31
N ARG A 15 -0.20 1.21 -7.43
CA ARG A 15 -0.19 0.04 -6.53
C ARG A 15 1.02 -0.85 -6.77
N GLU A 16 1.43 -1.01 -8.02
CA GLU A 16 2.62 -1.79 -8.38
C GLU A 16 3.90 -1.12 -7.87
N GLU A 17 4.01 0.20 -8.01
CA GLU A 17 5.11 0.98 -7.43
C GLU A 17 5.15 0.85 -5.91
N ALA A 18 4.01 1.00 -5.24
CA ALA A 18 3.92 0.82 -3.79
C ALA A 18 4.33 -0.59 -3.35
N MET A 19 3.96 -1.63 -4.11
CA MET A 19 4.39 -3.01 -3.87
C MET A 19 5.89 -3.21 -4.09
N LYS A 20 6.49 -2.56 -5.10
CA LYS A 20 7.95 -2.59 -5.31
C LYS A 20 8.69 -1.94 -4.14
N ILE A 21 8.22 -0.77 -3.69
CA ILE A 21 8.79 -0.06 -2.54
C ILE A 21 8.65 -0.90 -1.26
N ALA A 22 7.47 -1.46 -1.00
CA ALA A 22 7.23 -2.29 0.18
C ALA A 22 8.12 -3.55 0.19
N ARG A 23 8.35 -4.17 -0.97
CA ARG A 23 9.29 -5.30 -1.11
C ARG A 23 10.74 -4.87 -0.87
N GLY A 24 11.14 -3.70 -1.38
CA GLY A 24 12.48 -3.16 -1.16
C GLY A 24 12.76 -2.75 0.29
N THR A 25 11.71 -2.43 1.05
CA THR A 25 11.77 -2.04 2.47
C THR A 25 11.41 -3.18 3.43
N GLN A 26 11.24 -4.40 2.89
CA GLN A 26 10.87 -5.58 3.67
C GLN A 26 11.96 -5.91 4.70
N ARG A 27 11.56 -6.01 5.97
CA ARG A 27 12.47 -6.36 7.07
C ARG A 27 12.61 -7.88 7.22
N PRO A 28 13.76 -8.40 7.71
CA PRO A 28 13.90 -9.81 8.05
C PRO A 28 12.80 -10.27 9.01
N GLY A 29 12.11 -11.36 8.68
CA GLY A 29 10.97 -11.88 9.45
C GLY A 29 9.59 -11.32 9.05
N GLN A 30 9.52 -10.32 8.17
CA GLN A 30 8.24 -9.80 7.69
C GLN A 30 7.57 -10.75 6.69
N THR A 31 6.28 -11.03 6.88
CA THR A 31 5.50 -11.89 5.97
C THR A 31 5.06 -11.16 4.70
N LYS A 32 4.74 -11.92 3.65
CA LYS A 32 4.23 -11.36 2.39
C LYS A 32 2.96 -10.53 2.58
N GLU A 33 2.10 -10.94 3.52
CA GLU A 33 0.88 -10.21 3.85
C GLU A 33 1.18 -8.89 4.56
N GLN A 34 2.12 -8.88 5.50
CA GLN A 34 2.59 -7.64 6.13
C GLN A 34 3.20 -6.66 5.11
N THR A 35 4.00 -7.15 4.16
CA THR A 35 4.52 -6.30 3.08
C THR A 35 3.39 -5.72 2.21
N LYS A 36 2.32 -6.49 1.98
CA LYS A 36 1.13 -6.01 1.24
C LYS A 36 0.32 -4.97 2.02
N LEU A 37 0.32 -5.04 3.36
CA LEU A 37 -0.26 -4.00 4.22
C LEU A 37 0.56 -2.71 4.15
N ILE A 38 1.91 -2.81 4.17
CA ILE A 38 2.78 -1.64 3.99
C ILE A 38 2.56 -0.97 2.63
N ALA A 39 2.40 -1.74 1.55
CA ALA A 39 2.08 -1.20 0.23
C ALA A 39 0.73 -0.45 0.19
N GLN A 40 -0.18 -0.72 1.14
CA GLN A 40 -1.44 -0.01 1.32
C GLN A 40 -1.32 1.17 2.29
N GLY A 41 -0.13 1.44 2.85
CA GLY A 41 0.11 2.48 3.85
C GLY A 41 -0.26 2.07 5.28
N ILE A 42 -0.35 0.77 5.55
CA ILE A 42 -0.67 0.21 6.88
C ILE A 42 0.63 -0.39 7.45
N GLN A 43 1.11 0.14 8.58
CA GLN A 43 2.42 -0.17 9.15
C GLN A 43 2.32 -0.85 10.52
#